data_AF-A0A956FHJ2-F1
#
_entry.id   AF-A0A956FHJ2-F1
#
_cell.length_a   1.000
_cell.length_b   1.000
_cell.length_c   1.000
_cell.angle_alpha   90.00
_cell.angle_beta   90.00
_cell.angle_gamma   90.00
#
_symmetry.space_group_name_H-M   'P 1'
#
loop_
_entity.id
_entity.type
_entity.pdbx_description
1 polymer ?
#
loop_
_entity_poly.entity_id
_entity_poly.type
_entity_poly.pdbx_seq_one_letter_code
_entity_poly.pdbx_strand_id
1 'polypeptide(L)'
;MTASQSWSRIDAWLQAHALAVAAKLRPGLGDEGPLEALRAALGEHGLALPEAMEITWRSHDGASDEHPTLFAIAPMPPLASWAVWMWLLPASAALDRYRFMQDLKVGWEASWLPIGEDGGGNVLVLDTRTEAVGVWDHETAELLPIAPKLEGWLGAIATRLESGEVIEDQREEQLVIVEPEPEPPPVPDTSERRIARTFIDLLLEQELLELEPKSDLESLLDGVELALRSRRKTAALLELLESHPAVGDFFVDDETLEQLVREFS
;
A
#
# COMPACT_ATOMS: atom_id res chain seq x y z
N MET A 1 4.47 25.06 -6.48
CA MET A 1 5.27 25.04 -5.24
C MET A 1 6.64 24.57 -5.66
N THR A 2 7.70 25.30 -5.34
CA THR A 2 9.05 24.95 -5.77
C THR A 2 9.65 23.90 -4.83
N ALA A 3 10.68 23.17 -5.29
CA ALA A 3 11.41 22.24 -4.42
C ALA A 3 11.91 22.90 -3.13
N SER A 4 12.41 24.14 -3.20
CA SER A 4 12.93 24.88 -2.03
C SER A 4 11.83 25.21 -1.01
N GLN A 5 10.63 25.57 -1.49
CA GLN A 5 9.48 25.81 -0.62
C GLN A 5 9.02 24.52 0.07
N SER A 6 9.01 23.40 -0.66
CA SER A 6 8.65 22.09 -0.10
C SER A 6 9.65 21.65 0.97
N TRP A 7 10.95 21.73 0.71
CA TRP A 7 11.98 21.40 1.70
C TRP A 7 11.91 22.27 2.95
N SER A 8 11.72 23.58 2.80
CA SER A 8 11.56 24.48 3.96
C SER A 8 10.40 24.07 4.88
N ARG A 9 9.29 23.58 4.30
CA ARG A 9 8.13 23.09 5.06
C ARG A 9 8.40 21.75 5.72
N ILE A 10 9.02 20.82 4.97
CA ILE A 10 9.45 19.52 5.47
C ILE A 10 10.38 19.70 6.68
N ASP A 11 11.42 20.52 6.55
CA ASP A 11 12.40 20.75 7.61
C ASP A 11 11.75 21.37 8.84
N ALA A 12 10.90 22.38 8.66
CA ALA A 12 10.18 23.01 9.76
C ALA A 12 9.32 21.99 10.53
N TRP A 13 8.64 21.10 9.81
CA TRP A 13 7.83 20.05 10.43
C TRP A 13 8.70 19.02 11.16
N LEU A 14 9.74 18.51 10.50
CA LEU A 14 10.65 17.51 11.10
C LEU A 14 11.30 18.04 12.39
N GLN A 15 11.75 19.29 12.39
CA GLN A 15 12.34 19.91 13.59
C GLN A 15 11.34 20.07 14.75
N ALA A 16 10.06 20.23 14.45
CA ALA A 16 9.01 20.40 15.45
C ALA A 16 8.45 19.05 15.96
N HIS A 17 8.42 18.02 15.12
CA HIS A 17 7.63 16.81 15.36
C HIS A 17 8.41 15.50 15.28
N ALA A 18 9.56 15.46 14.59
CA ALA A 18 10.29 14.22 14.31
C ALA A 18 11.81 14.46 14.29
N LEU A 19 12.38 14.85 15.44
CA LEU A 19 13.80 15.20 15.55
C LEU A 19 14.74 14.03 15.24
N ALA A 20 14.35 12.79 15.53
CA ALA A 20 15.19 11.63 15.24
C ALA A 20 15.25 11.39 13.72
N VAL A 21 14.10 11.48 13.03
CA VAL A 21 14.06 11.44 11.56
C VAL A 21 14.85 12.60 10.95
N ALA A 22 14.72 13.82 11.49
CA ALA A 22 15.46 14.98 11.03
C ALA A 22 16.99 14.76 11.08
N ALA A 23 17.47 14.12 12.16
CA ALA A 23 18.89 13.83 12.35
C ALA A 23 19.45 12.79 11.36
N LYS A 24 18.58 11.97 10.74
CA LYS A 24 18.97 10.99 9.72
C LYS A 24 19.16 11.62 8.34
N LEU A 25 18.62 12.80 8.08
CA LEU A 25 18.88 13.52 6.84
C LEU A 25 20.27 14.15 6.90
N ARG A 26 21.10 13.88 5.89
CA ARG A 26 22.42 14.48 5.79
C ARG A 26 22.27 15.99 5.57
N PRO A 27 23.19 16.80 6.11
CA PRO A 27 23.25 18.21 5.73
C PRO A 27 23.32 18.38 4.22
N GLY A 28 22.79 19.49 3.73
CA GLY A 28 22.87 19.88 2.34
C GLY A 28 24.29 19.84 1.78
N LEU A 29 24.38 19.53 0.50
CA LEU A 29 25.63 19.33 -0.22
C LEU A 29 26.42 20.66 -0.29
N GLY A 30 27.56 20.71 0.41
CA GLY A 30 28.41 21.91 0.51
C GLY A 30 29.58 21.97 -0.49
N ASP A 31 29.89 20.86 -1.15
CA ASP A 31 30.96 20.74 -2.17
C ASP A 31 30.34 20.54 -3.54
N GLU A 32 30.56 21.41 -4.53
CA GLU A 32 29.98 21.27 -5.88
C GLU A 32 30.44 20.01 -6.63
N GLY A 33 31.52 19.34 -6.22
CA GLY A 33 32.13 18.23 -6.94
C GLY A 33 31.15 17.13 -7.41
N PRO A 34 30.32 16.54 -6.53
CA PRO A 34 29.35 15.52 -6.92
C PRO A 34 28.28 16.02 -7.92
N LEU A 35 27.80 17.25 -7.77
CA LEU A 35 26.80 17.83 -8.69
C LEU A 35 27.39 18.08 -10.08
N GLU A 36 28.61 18.61 -10.14
CA GLU A 36 29.34 18.76 -11.41
C GLU A 36 29.58 17.42 -12.10
N ALA A 37 29.94 16.38 -11.34
CA ALA A 37 30.15 15.05 -11.88
C ALA A 37 28.84 14.44 -12.42
N LEU A 38 27.71 14.66 -11.75
CA LEU A 38 26.37 14.27 -12.25
C LEU A 38 25.97 15.03 -13.51
N ARG A 39 26.15 16.35 -13.54
CA ARG A 39 25.88 17.18 -14.73
C ARG A 39 26.71 16.70 -15.93
N ALA A 40 27.99 16.40 -15.72
CA ALA A 40 28.87 15.87 -16.75
C ALA A 40 28.37 14.50 -17.25
N ALA A 41 28.06 13.57 -16.35
CA ALA A 41 27.58 12.23 -16.71
C ALA A 41 26.25 12.27 -17.48
N LEU A 42 25.30 13.12 -17.08
CA LEU A 42 24.06 13.33 -17.83
C LEU A 42 24.32 14.00 -19.19
N GLY A 43 25.26 14.96 -19.22
CA GLY A 43 25.67 15.68 -20.42
C GLY A 43 26.25 14.78 -21.52
N GLU A 44 26.90 13.67 -21.17
CA GLU A 44 27.37 12.65 -22.13
C GLU A 44 26.22 12.06 -22.98
N HIS A 45 24.99 12.12 -22.46
CA HIS A 45 23.77 11.67 -23.13
C HIS A 45 22.88 12.81 -23.63
N GLY A 46 23.35 14.07 -23.58
CA GLY A 46 22.57 15.25 -23.95
C GLY A 46 21.44 15.57 -22.97
N LEU A 47 21.57 15.15 -21.72
CA LEU A 47 20.61 15.39 -20.64
C LEU A 47 21.13 16.46 -19.68
N ALA A 48 20.22 17.05 -18.92
CA ALA A 48 20.55 18.06 -17.90
C ALA A 48 20.08 17.56 -16.53
N LEU A 49 20.79 17.97 -15.47
CA LEU A 49 20.33 17.76 -14.11
C LEU A 49 19.14 18.69 -13.82
N PRO A 50 17.96 18.17 -13.42
CA PRO A 50 16.82 19.01 -13.09
C PRO A 50 17.09 19.93 -11.89
N GLU A 51 16.67 21.19 -11.98
CA GLU A 51 16.86 22.20 -10.92
C GLU A 51 16.27 21.72 -9.58
N ALA A 52 15.08 21.11 -9.61
CA ALA A 52 14.43 20.58 -8.41
C ALA A 52 15.28 19.51 -7.69
N MET A 53 16.05 18.73 -8.44
CA MET A 53 16.93 17.71 -7.87
C MET A 53 18.20 18.32 -7.28
N GLU A 54 18.77 19.32 -7.96
CA GLU A 54 19.87 20.09 -7.41
C GLU A 54 19.48 20.77 -6.08
N ILE A 55 18.31 21.42 -6.04
CA ILE A 55 17.77 22.00 -4.79
C ILE A 55 17.62 20.92 -3.73
N THR A 56 17.13 19.72 -4.10
CA THR A 56 16.97 18.61 -3.17
C THR A 56 18.28 18.22 -2.50
N TRP A 57 19.34 17.98 -3.27
CA TRP A 57 20.65 17.65 -2.69
C TRP A 57 21.30 18.81 -1.93
N ARG A 58 21.05 20.06 -2.35
CA ARG A 58 21.50 21.24 -1.61
C ARG A 58 20.76 21.45 -0.29
N SER A 59 19.53 20.96 -0.17
CA SER A 59 18.80 20.91 1.09
C SER A 59 19.32 19.75 1.95
N HIS A 60 19.39 18.54 1.38
CA HIS A 60 19.85 17.33 2.04
C HIS A 60 20.58 16.39 1.09
N ASP A 61 21.84 16.07 1.38
CA ASP A 61 22.64 15.12 0.58
C ASP A 61 22.32 13.65 0.91
N GLY A 62 21.05 13.26 0.81
CA GLY A 62 20.60 11.91 1.14
C GLY A 62 20.41 11.66 2.64
N ALA A 63 20.32 10.37 3.00
CA ALA A 63 20.18 9.90 4.37
C ALA A 63 21.49 9.33 4.94
N SER A 64 21.68 9.37 6.25
CA SER A 64 22.87 8.80 6.93
C SER A 64 22.91 7.28 6.89
N ASP A 65 21.74 6.63 6.82
CA ASP A 65 21.55 5.18 6.99
C ASP A 65 20.50 4.63 6.00
N GLU A 66 20.43 3.30 5.89
CA GLU A 66 19.46 2.53 5.09
C GLU A 66 18.07 2.49 5.74
N HIS A 67 17.59 3.63 6.23
CA HIS A 67 16.31 3.75 6.91
C HIS A 67 15.28 4.49 6.05
N PRO A 68 14.02 4.03 6.04
CA PRO A 68 12.94 4.76 5.39
C PRO A 68 12.91 6.21 5.88
N THR A 69 12.95 7.15 4.95
CA THR A 69 12.95 8.59 5.25
C THR A 69 11.55 9.17 5.03
N LEU A 70 11.49 10.36 4.43
CA LEU A 70 10.30 11.07 4.01
C LEU A 70 9.45 10.28 3.00
N PHE A 71 10.04 9.29 2.32
CA PHE A 71 9.35 8.52 1.29
C PHE A 71 8.35 7.52 1.88
N ALA A 72 8.49 7.14 3.15
CA ALA A 72 7.53 6.27 3.85
C ALA A 72 6.12 6.84 3.87
N ILE A 73 5.99 8.17 3.85
CA ILE A 73 4.71 8.88 3.85
C ILE A 73 4.35 9.46 2.49
N ALA A 74 5.19 9.30 1.47
CA ALA A 74 4.94 9.90 0.17
C ALA A 74 3.69 9.29 -0.49
N PRO A 75 2.94 10.07 -1.29
CA PRO A 75 1.84 9.50 -2.07
C PRO A 75 2.39 8.49 -3.07
N MET A 76 1.99 7.23 -2.92
CA MET A 76 2.34 6.14 -3.81
C MET A 76 1.07 5.50 -4.38
N PRO A 77 1.07 5.08 -5.66
CA PRO A 77 0.00 4.23 -6.18
C PRO A 77 0.05 2.83 -5.50
N PRO A 78 -1.08 2.09 -5.42
CA PRO A 78 -1.12 0.79 -4.74
C PRO A 78 -0.07 -0.22 -5.23
N LEU A 79 0.24 -0.21 -6.52
CA LEU A 79 1.25 -1.10 -7.14
C LEU A 79 2.69 -0.76 -6.73
N ALA A 80 2.93 0.45 -6.21
CA ALA A 80 4.24 0.90 -5.72
C ALA A 80 4.22 1.13 -4.20
N SER A 81 3.28 0.51 -3.47
CA SER A 81 3.17 0.67 -2.00
C SER A 81 4.41 0.17 -1.26
N TRP A 82 5.15 -0.76 -1.84
CA TRP A 82 6.44 -1.24 -1.32
C TRP A 82 7.55 -0.18 -1.38
N ALA A 83 7.40 0.88 -2.19
CA ALA A 83 8.39 1.96 -2.30
C ALA A 83 8.51 2.82 -1.05
N VAL A 84 7.63 2.64 -0.06
CA VAL A 84 7.70 3.31 1.25
C VAL A 84 8.99 3.00 2.01
N TRP A 85 9.67 1.90 1.69
CA TRP A 85 10.93 1.49 2.31
C TRP A 85 12.17 2.20 1.75
N MET A 86 12.01 3.03 0.71
CA MET A 86 13.14 3.69 0.07
C MET A 86 13.71 4.85 0.90
N TRP A 87 15.01 5.08 0.76
CA TRP A 87 15.71 6.25 1.30
C TRP A 87 16.34 7.10 0.20
N LEU A 88 16.55 8.39 0.49
CA LEU A 88 17.19 9.32 -0.44
C LEU A 88 18.70 9.02 -0.53
N LEU A 89 19.19 8.85 -1.75
CA LEU A 89 20.61 8.64 -2.02
C LEU A 89 21.39 9.96 -1.96
N PRO A 90 22.59 9.96 -1.36
CA PRO A 90 23.57 11.03 -1.56
C PRO A 90 23.92 11.18 -3.05
N ALA A 91 24.26 12.39 -3.49
CA ALA A 91 24.55 12.69 -4.89
C ALA A 91 25.70 11.84 -5.46
N SER A 92 26.71 11.55 -4.65
CA SER A 92 27.82 10.66 -5.04
C SER A 92 27.36 9.22 -5.28
N ALA A 93 26.52 8.70 -4.39
CA ALA A 93 25.94 7.36 -4.53
C ALA A 93 24.98 7.27 -5.71
N ALA A 94 24.19 8.33 -5.97
CA ALA A 94 23.36 8.45 -7.15
C ALA A 94 24.17 8.38 -8.46
N LEU A 95 25.34 9.03 -8.52
CA LEU A 95 26.23 8.95 -9.66
C LEU A 95 26.79 7.55 -9.88
N ASP A 96 27.26 6.89 -8.82
CA ASP A 96 27.80 5.54 -8.90
C ASP A 96 26.73 4.55 -9.34
N ARG A 97 25.52 4.66 -8.77
CA ARG A 97 24.35 3.86 -9.17
C ARG A 97 23.96 4.13 -10.63
N TYR A 98 23.92 5.40 -11.04
CA TYR A 98 23.58 5.78 -12.42
C TYR A 98 24.51 5.08 -13.42
N ARG A 99 25.83 5.15 -13.20
CA ARG A 99 26.83 4.49 -14.05
C ARG A 99 26.65 2.97 -14.07
N PHE A 100 26.47 2.37 -12.90
CA PHE A 100 26.24 0.93 -12.78
C PHE A 100 25.01 0.50 -13.59
N MET A 101 23.90 1.22 -13.50
CA MET A 101 22.68 0.90 -14.25
C MET A 101 22.84 1.09 -15.77
N GLN A 102 23.57 2.13 -16.20
CA GLN A 102 23.92 2.30 -17.63
C GLN A 102 24.74 1.11 -18.17
N ASP A 103 25.66 0.58 -17.36
CA ASP A 103 26.50 -0.55 -17.74
C ASP A 103 25.72 -1.87 -17.80
N LEU A 104 24.72 -2.06 -16.93
CA LEU A 104 23.86 -3.25 -16.93
C LEU A 104 23.02 -3.39 -18.21
N LYS A 105 22.55 -2.29 -18.80
CA LYS A 105 21.76 -2.26 -20.05
C LYS A 105 20.49 -3.12 -20.05
N VAL A 106 19.93 -3.45 -18.89
CA VAL A 106 18.69 -4.24 -18.76
C VAL A 106 17.59 -3.33 -18.21
N GLY A 107 16.56 -3.08 -19.03
CA GLY A 107 15.35 -2.35 -18.63
C GLY A 107 15.61 -0.96 -18.04
N TRP A 108 16.71 -0.31 -18.43
CA TRP A 108 17.13 0.98 -17.90
C TRP A 108 17.29 2.01 -19.03
N GLU A 109 16.84 3.23 -18.80
CA GLU A 109 16.94 4.33 -19.76
C GLU A 109 18.06 5.30 -19.38
N ALA A 110 18.71 5.91 -20.38
CA ALA A 110 19.74 6.93 -20.15
C ALA A 110 19.24 8.12 -19.33
N SER A 111 17.95 8.44 -19.41
CA SER A 111 17.38 9.57 -18.68
C SER A 111 17.04 9.31 -17.23
N TRP A 112 17.13 8.06 -16.77
CA TRP A 112 16.73 7.66 -15.44
C TRP A 112 17.89 7.88 -14.47
N LEU A 113 17.73 8.86 -13.59
CA LEU A 113 18.66 9.19 -12.52
C LEU A 113 18.19 8.52 -11.22
N PRO A 114 18.98 7.62 -10.61
CA PRO A 114 18.69 7.09 -9.28
C PRO A 114 18.72 8.22 -8.25
N ILE A 115 17.68 8.33 -7.45
CA ILE A 115 17.59 9.30 -6.36
C ILE A 115 17.31 8.64 -5.02
N GLY A 116 16.98 7.36 -5.00
CA GLY A 116 16.75 6.58 -3.79
C GLY A 116 16.80 5.08 -4.05
N GLU A 117 16.89 4.28 -2.99
CA GLU A 117 16.88 2.81 -3.07
C GLU A 117 16.37 2.19 -1.76
N ASP A 118 16.12 0.89 -1.78
CA ASP A 118 15.68 0.09 -0.62
C ASP A 118 16.71 -0.95 -0.15
N GLY A 119 17.90 -0.98 -0.75
CA GLY A 119 18.96 -1.96 -0.47
C GLY A 119 18.69 -3.37 -1.01
N GLY A 120 17.44 -3.66 -1.40
CA GLY A 120 17.01 -4.89 -2.07
C GLY A 120 17.24 -4.87 -3.58
N GLY A 121 17.75 -3.76 -4.13
CA GLY A 121 18.02 -3.59 -5.55
C GLY A 121 16.99 -2.74 -6.29
N ASN A 122 15.87 -2.40 -5.65
CA ASN A 122 14.89 -1.50 -6.24
C ASN A 122 15.36 -0.05 -6.11
N VAL A 123 14.96 0.78 -7.08
CA VAL A 123 15.51 2.13 -7.22
C VAL A 123 14.38 3.14 -7.40
N LEU A 124 14.40 4.22 -6.61
CA LEU A 124 13.62 5.42 -6.88
C LEU A 124 14.33 6.21 -7.97
N VAL A 125 13.58 6.52 -9.03
CA VAL A 125 14.10 7.10 -10.26
C VAL A 125 13.48 8.47 -10.52
N LEU A 126 14.32 9.42 -10.90
CA LEU A 126 13.93 10.66 -11.55
C LEU A 126 14.23 10.55 -13.06
N ASP A 127 13.21 10.67 -13.90
CA ASP A 127 13.43 10.84 -15.34
C ASP A 127 13.86 12.29 -15.62
N THR A 128 15.12 12.51 -15.95
CA THR A 128 15.69 13.84 -16.20
C THR A 128 15.12 14.56 -17.42
N ARG A 129 14.40 13.86 -18.33
CA ARG A 129 13.71 14.50 -19.46
C ARG A 129 12.37 15.11 -19.08
N THR A 130 11.60 14.39 -18.27
CA THR A 130 10.22 14.73 -17.92
C THR A 130 10.10 15.29 -16.50
N GLU A 131 11.12 15.05 -15.68
CA GLU A 131 11.17 15.24 -14.23
C GLU A 131 10.15 14.39 -13.46
N ALA A 132 9.60 13.36 -14.11
CA ALA A 132 8.70 12.41 -13.47
C ALA A 132 9.48 11.52 -12.49
N VAL A 133 8.80 11.13 -11.43
CA VAL A 133 9.32 10.21 -10.41
C VAL A 133 8.66 8.86 -10.61
N GLY A 134 9.45 7.79 -10.55
CA GLY A 134 8.98 6.41 -10.59
C GLY A 134 9.84 5.50 -9.73
N VAL A 135 9.39 4.26 -9.55
CA VAL A 135 10.22 3.20 -8.97
C VAL A 135 10.52 2.15 -10.02
N TRP A 136 11.78 1.76 -10.11
CA TRP A 136 12.24 0.67 -10.94
C TRP A 136 12.39 -0.58 -10.07
N ASP A 137 11.74 -1.66 -10.48
CA ASP A 137 11.76 -2.96 -9.83
C ASP A 137 12.83 -3.85 -10.47
N HIS A 138 13.76 -4.33 -9.66
CA HIS A 138 14.90 -5.12 -10.16
C HIS A 138 14.54 -6.55 -10.56
N GLU A 139 13.41 -7.09 -10.08
CA GLU A 139 12.96 -8.44 -10.42
C GLU A 139 12.29 -8.45 -11.79
N THR A 140 11.51 -7.41 -12.10
CA THR A 140 10.72 -7.30 -13.33
C THR A 140 11.36 -6.42 -14.39
N ALA A 141 12.31 -5.57 -13.99
CA ALA A 141 12.89 -4.50 -14.81
C ALA A 141 11.85 -3.49 -15.33
N GLU A 142 10.71 -3.37 -14.64
CA GLU A 142 9.63 -2.43 -14.97
C GLU A 142 9.76 -1.13 -14.17
N LEU A 143 9.34 -0.02 -14.78
CA LEU A 143 9.22 1.28 -14.10
C LEU A 143 7.74 1.55 -13.78
N LEU A 144 7.42 1.68 -12.49
CA LEU A 144 6.11 2.10 -12.02
C LEU A 144 6.13 3.63 -11.77
N PRO A 145 5.25 4.40 -12.43
CA PRO A 145 5.20 5.85 -12.23
C PRO A 145 4.62 6.20 -10.85
N ILE A 146 5.27 7.11 -10.13
CA ILE A 146 4.81 7.63 -8.83
C ILE A 146 4.17 9.00 -8.99
N ALA A 147 4.88 9.93 -9.64
CA ALA A 147 4.46 11.32 -9.77
C ALA A 147 4.91 11.92 -11.10
N PRO A 148 4.12 12.82 -11.70
CA PRO A 148 4.47 13.43 -12.98
C PRO A 148 5.62 14.43 -12.89
N LYS A 149 5.92 14.95 -11.68
CA LYS A 149 6.96 15.96 -11.41
C LYS A 149 7.51 15.82 -10.00
N LEU A 150 8.84 15.89 -9.84
CA LEU A 150 9.53 15.88 -8.55
C LEU A 150 9.03 16.97 -7.60
N GLU A 151 8.87 18.21 -8.08
CA GLU A 151 8.38 19.32 -7.24
C GLU A 151 6.97 19.07 -6.70
N GLY A 152 6.10 18.52 -7.54
CA GLY A 152 4.74 18.15 -7.14
C GLY A 152 4.74 17.05 -6.09
N TRP A 153 5.64 16.08 -6.23
CA TRP A 153 5.81 15.00 -5.28
C TRP A 153 6.33 15.48 -3.92
N LEU A 154 7.39 16.30 -3.90
CA LEU A 154 7.89 16.94 -2.67
C LEU A 154 6.82 17.83 -2.01
N GLY A 155 6.06 18.58 -2.81
CA GLY A 155 4.95 19.41 -2.31
C GLY A 155 3.84 18.57 -1.66
N ALA A 156 3.57 17.38 -2.19
CA ALA A 156 2.59 16.46 -1.62
C ALA A 156 3.08 15.82 -0.32
N ILE A 157 4.37 15.49 -0.21
CA ILE A 157 5.01 15.05 1.04
C ILE A 157 4.86 16.14 2.12
N ALA A 158 5.24 17.38 1.79
CA ALA A 158 5.12 18.52 2.71
C ALA A 158 3.67 18.72 3.20
N THR A 159 2.70 18.68 2.28
CA THR A 159 1.27 18.79 2.64
C THR A 159 0.79 17.66 3.52
N ARG A 160 1.32 16.44 3.35
CA ARG A 160 0.92 15.30 4.18
C ARG A 160 1.51 15.37 5.59
N LEU A 161 2.76 15.80 5.73
CA LEU A 161 3.33 16.08 7.05
C LEU A 161 2.41 17.05 7.83
N GLU A 162 1.95 18.10 7.16
CA GLU A 162 1.09 19.12 7.75
C GLU A 162 -0.39 18.71 7.92
N SER A 163 -0.83 17.54 7.43
CA SER A 163 -2.25 17.13 7.53
C SER A 163 -2.65 16.69 8.95
N GLY A 164 -1.67 16.38 9.81
CA GLY A 164 -1.90 15.80 11.13
C GLY A 164 -2.11 14.29 11.11
N GLU A 165 -1.99 13.65 9.93
CA GLU A 165 -2.10 12.19 9.75
C GLU A 165 -0.75 11.49 9.83
N VAL A 166 0.34 12.23 10.08
CA VAL A 166 1.70 11.67 10.19
C VAL A 166 2.21 11.84 11.60
N ILE A 167 2.76 10.77 12.16
CA ILE A 167 3.48 10.79 13.43
C ILE A 167 4.87 10.17 13.26
N GLU A 168 5.78 10.52 14.17
CA GLU A 168 7.03 9.78 14.36
C GLU A 168 6.76 8.56 15.25
N ASP A 169 7.03 7.36 14.74
CA ASP A 169 7.19 6.18 15.58
C ASP A 169 8.55 6.28 16.30
N GLN A 170 8.52 6.62 17.58
CA GLN A 170 9.73 6.81 18.39
C GLN A 170 10.55 5.55 18.60
N ARG A 171 9.99 4.35 18.39
CA ARG A 171 10.72 3.09 18.56
C ARG A 171 11.58 2.77 17.34
N GLU A 172 10.97 2.93 16.18
CA GLU A 172 11.59 2.65 14.89
C GLU A 172 12.26 3.91 14.28
N GLU A 173 12.07 5.07 14.92
CA GLU A 173 12.57 6.39 14.50
C GLU A 173 12.25 6.66 13.03
N GLN A 174 10.98 6.44 12.66
CA GLN A 174 10.47 6.56 11.30
C GLN A 174 9.13 7.29 11.28
N LEU A 175 8.75 7.82 10.11
CA LEU A 175 7.45 8.43 9.91
C LEU A 175 6.42 7.36 9.54
N VAL A 176 5.27 7.37 10.19
CA VAL A 176 4.14 6.49 9.87
C VAL A 176 2.89 7.31 9.63
N ILE A 177 2.07 6.84 8.69
CA ILE A 177 0.72 7.38 8.49
C ILE A 177 -0.17 6.77 9.56
N VAL A 178 -0.85 7.63 10.32
CA VAL A 178 -1.91 7.21 11.23
C VAL A 178 -3.07 6.74 10.36
N GLU A 179 -3.16 5.43 10.16
CA GLU A 179 -4.36 4.85 9.61
C GLU A 179 -5.50 5.16 10.59
N PRO A 180 -6.66 5.64 10.11
CA PRO A 180 -7.82 5.74 10.97
C PRO A 180 -8.05 4.35 11.56
N GLU A 181 -8.26 4.29 12.88
CA GLU A 181 -8.60 3.03 13.55
C GLU A 181 -9.70 2.38 12.70
N PRO A 182 -9.46 1.16 12.15
CA PRO A 182 -10.45 0.54 11.30
C PRO A 182 -11.74 0.53 12.10
N GLU A 183 -12.83 1.02 11.51
CA GLU A 183 -14.12 0.97 12.20
C GLU A 183 -14.25 -0.44 12.77
N PRO A 184 -14.50 -0.57 14.09
CA PRO A 184 -14.61 -1.88 14.69
C PRO A 184 -15.54 -2.66 13.79
N PRO A 185 -15.12 -3.86 13.33
CA PRO A 185 -15.88 -4.61 12.34
C PRO A 185 -17.32 -4.58 12.84
N PRO A 186 -18.29 -4.20 11.97
CA PRO A 186 -19.65 -3.99 12.40
C PRO A 186 -20.01 -5.18 13.25
N VAL A 187 -20.39 -4.91 14.53
CA VAL A 187 -20.70 -5.97 15.51
C VAL A 187 -21.45 -7.03 14.72
N PRO A 188 -20.93 -8.27 14.62
CA PRO A 188 -21.52 -9.26 13.76
C PRO A 188 -23.01 -9.23 14.05
N ASP A 189 -23.82 -8.91 13.04
CA ASP A 189 -25.25 -8.95 13.21
C ASP A 189 -25.60 -10.39 13.61
N THR A 190 -25.67 -10.65 14.91
CA THR A 190 -26.02 -11.95 15.46
C THR A 190 -27.52 -12.16 15.39
N SER A 191 -28.24 -11.37 14.56
CA SER A 191 -29.61 -11.69 14.24
C SER A 191 -29.65 -13.11 13.73
N GLU A 192 -30.61 -13.85 14.26
CA GLU A 192 -30.79 -15.24 13.90
C GLU A 192 -31.11 -15.39 12.41
N ARG A 193 -31.61 -14.33 11.77
CA ARG A 193 -31.78 -14.23 10.33
C ARG A 193 -30.46 -14.26 9.56
N ARG A 194 -29.40 -13.62 10.05
CA ARG A 194 -28.06 -13.72 9.43
C ARG A 194 -27.49 -15.12 9.59
N ILE A 195 -27.66 -15.76 10.76
CA ILE A 195 -27.24 -17.15 10.98
C ILE A 195 -27.96 -18.08 10.01
N ALA A 196 -29.28 -17.95 9.88
CA ALA A 196 -30.09 -18.69 8.91
C ALA A 196 -29.62 -18.47 7.47
N ARG A 197 -29.27 -17.22 7.11
CA ARG A 197 -28.76 -16.88 5.79
C ARG A 197 -27.42 -17.52 5.49
N THR A 198 -26.45 -17.36 6.38
CA THR A 198 -25.13 -17.99 6.23
C THR A 198 -25.23 -19.51 6.17
N PHE A 199 -26.15 -20.11 6.93
CA PHE A 199 -26.40 -21.55 6.89
C PHE A 199 -26.93 -22.00 5.53
N ILE A 200 -27.92 -21.31 4.96
CA ILE A 200 -28.44 -21.60 3.62
C ILE A 200 -27.38 -21.36 2.54
N ASP A 201 -26.64 -20.25 2.61
CA ASP A 201 -25.59 -19.94 1.63
C ASP A 201 -24.48 -21.02 1.67
N LEU A 202 -24.10 -21.51 2.87
CA LEU A 202 -23.14 -22.61 3.00
C LEU A 202 -23.65 -23.92 2.37
N LEU A 203 -24.92 -24.27 2.57
CA LEU A 203 -25.51 -25.44 1.94
C LEU A 203 -25.52 -25.31 0.40
N LEU A 204 -25.79 -24.12 -0.13
CA LEU A 204 -25.75 -23.86 -1.56
C LEU A 204 -24.32 -23.93 -2.12
N GLU A 205 -23.34 -23.33 -1.43
CA GLU A 205 -21.93 -23.35 -1.83
C GLU A 205 -21.34 -24.76 -1.83
N GLN A 206 -21.78 -25.63 -0.93
CA GLN A 206 -21.37 -27.03 -0.87
C GLN A 206 -22.19 -27.95 -1.78
N GLU A 207 -23.10 -27.41 -2.59
CA GLU A 207 -24.01 -28.17 -3.46
C GLU A 207 -24.87 -29.20 -2.68
N LEU A 208 -25.15 -28.89 -1.42
CA LEU A 208 -25.94 -29.71 -0.49
C LEU A 208 -27.43 -29.39 -0.53
N LEU A 209 -27.77 -28.23 -1.09
CA LEU A 209 -29.14 -27.73 -1.25
C LEU A 209 -29.27 -27.10 -2.63
N GLU A 210 -30.36 -27.42 -3.34
CA GLU A 210 -30.76 -26.73 -4.57
C GLU A 210 -32.07 -25.99 -4.32
N LEU A 211 -32.19 -24.76 -4.85
CA LEU A 211 -33.40 -23.95 -4.73
C LEU A 211 -34.21 -23.96 -6.02
N GLU A 212 -35.54 -24.03 -5.89
CA GLU A 212 -36.46 -23.90 -7.02
C GLU A 212 -36.34 -22.51 -7.69
N PRO A 213 -36.42 -22.42 -9.03
CA PRO A 213 -36.40 -21.14 -9.72
C PRO A 213 -37.57 -20.24 -9.30
N LYS A 214 -37.28 -18.99 -8.90
CA LYS A 214 -38.25 -18.01 -8.38
C LYS A 214 -38.87 -18.38 -7.02
N SER A 215 -38.19 -19.20 -6.24
CA SER A 215 -38.58 -19.53 -4.88
C SER A 215 -38.60 -18.30 -3.95
N ASP A 216 -39.46 -18.38 -2.94
CA ASP A 216 -39.52 -17.40 -1.86
C ASP A 216 -38.45 -17.73 -0.81
N LEU A 217 -37.25 -17.17 -1.03
CA LEU A 217 -36.11 -17.34 -0.13
C LEU A 217 -36.36 -16.72 1.25
N GLU A 218 -37.20 -15.69 1.36
CA GLU A 218 -37.51 -15.06 2.65
C GLU A 218 -38.33 -15.99 3.54
N SER A 219 -39.31 -16.71 2.98
CA SER A 219 -40.05 -17.75 3.70
C SER A 219 -39.15 -18.88 4.18
N LEU A 220 -38.17 -19.30 3.36
CA LEU A 220 -37.21 -20.32 3.75
C LEU A 220 -36.33 -19.84 4.92
N LEU A 221 -35.84 -18.60 4.84
CA LEU A 221 -35.03 -18.00 5.92
C LEU A 221 -35.81 -17.89 7.23
N ASP A 222 -37.08 -17.50 7.18
CA ASP A 222 -37.97 -17.48 8.36
C ASP A 222 -38.11 -18.87 8.99
N GLY A 223 -38.26 -19.91 8.16
CA GLY A 223 -38.33 -21.29 8.59
C GLY A 223 -37.04 -21.76 9.25
N VAL A 224 -35.88 -21.46 8.64
CA VAL A 224 -34.56 -21.85 9.14
C VAL A 224 -34.28 -21.15 10.47
N GLU A 225 -34.62 -19.86 10.58
CA GLU A 225 -34.54 -19.10 11.83
C GLU A 225 -35.33 -19.80 12.96
N LEU A 226 -36.58 -20.18 12.68
CA LEU A 226 -37.42 -20.88 13.65
C LEU A 226 -36.87 -22.27 14.01
N ALA A 227 -36.35 -23.01 13.03
CA ALA A 227 -35.79 -24.34 13.23
C ALA A 227 -34.51 -24.29 14.08
N LEU A 228 -33.63 -23.31 13.86
CA LEU A 228 -32.41 -23.10 14.64
C LEU A 228 -32.70 -22.71 16.11
N ARG A 229 -33.88 -22.15 16.43
CA ARG A 229 -34.34 -21.91 17.81
C ARG A 229 -34.87 -23.16 18.51
N SER A 230 -35.20 -24.22 17.76
CA SER A 230 -35.81 -25.42 18.31
C SER A 230 -34.88 -26.16 19.26
N ARG A 231 -35.42 -26.86 20.26
CA ARG A 231 -34.63 -27.82 21.06
C ARG A 231 -34.18 -29.05 20.27
N ARG A 232 -34.76 -29.25 19.08
CA ARG A 232 -34.44 -30.33 18.14
C ARG A 232 -34.03 -29.73 16.79
N LYS A 233 -33.03 -28.83 16.81
CA LYS A 233 -32.61 -28.03 15.65
C LYS A 233 -32.41 -28.87 14.39
N THR A 234 -31.60 -29.92 14.46
CA THR A 234 -31.31 -30.81 13.32
C THR A 234 -32.58 -31.42 12.73
N ALA A 235 -33.44 -32.01 13.57
CA ALA A 235 -34.68 -32.62 13.09
C ALA A 235 -35.66 -31.60 12.50
N ALA A 236 -35.74 -30.40 13.09
CA ALA A 236 -36.59 -29.32 12.58
C ALA A 236 -36.08 -28.75 11.25
N LEU A 237 -34.75 -28.66 11.08
CA LEU A 237 -34.12 -28.22 9.83
C LEU A 237 -34.29 -29.28 8.74
N LEU A 238 -34.11 -30.55 9.06
CA LEU A 238 -34.34 -31.65 8.13
C LEU A 238 -35.79 -31.63 7.62
N GLU A 239 -36.77 -31.62 8.54
CA GLU A 239 -38.19 -31.56 8.20
C GLU A 239 -38.54 -30.31 7.36
N LEU A 240 -37.96 -29.16 7.70
CA LEU A 240 -38.13 -27.93 6.93
C LEU A 240 -37.55 -28.08 5.52
N LEU A 241 -36.28 -28.46 5.38
CA LEU A 241 -35.58 -28.50 4.09
C LEU A 241 -36.18 -29.55 3.16
N GLU A 242 -36.68 -30.67 3.69
CA GLU A 242 -37.37 -31.71 2.90
C GLU A 242 -38.78 -31.30 2.43
N SER A 243 -39.44 -30.38 3.14
CA SER A 243 -40.86 -30.04 2.87
C SER A 243 -41.08 -28.63 2.34
N HIS A 244 -40.09 -27.74 2.43
CA HIS A 244 -40.26 -26.34 2.08
C HIS A 244 -40.31 -26.16 0.55
N PRO A 245 -41.34 -25.49 -0.02
CA PRO A 245 -41.52 -25.36 -1.47
C PRO A 245 -40.40 -24.61 -2.22
N ALA A 246 -39.51 -23.94 -1.49
CA ALA A 246 -38.34 -23.25 -2.06
C ALA A 246 -37.18 -24.19 -2.35
N VAL A 247 -37.16 -25.38 -1.74
CA VAL A 247 -36.11 -26.38 -1.88
C VAL A 247 -36.48 -27.32 -3.01
N GLY A 248 -35.61 -27.42 -4.01
CA GLY A 248 -35.75 -28.36 -5.12
C GLY A 248 -35.25 -29.73 -4.70
N ASP A 249 -33.94 -29.85 -4.48
CA ASP A 249 -33.29 -31.05 -3.97
C ASP A 249 -32.46 -30.74 -2.71
N PHE A 250 -32.37 -31.72 -1.82
CA PHE A 250 -31.61 -31.65 -0.58
C PHE A 250 -30.80 -32.95 -0.40
N PHE A 251 -29.47 -32.82 -0.34
CA PHE A 251 -28.53 -33.95 -0.46
C PHE A 251 -27.72 -34.22 0.82
N VAL A 252 -28.21 -33.76 1.98
CA VAL A 252 -27.48 -33.87 3.25
C VAL A 252 -28.02 -35.04 4.06
N ASP A 253 -27.11 -35.89 4.58
CA ASP A 253 -27.47 -36.90 5.58
C ASP A 253 -27.56 -36.32 7.00
N ASP A 254 -28.22 -37.05 7.90
CA ASP A 254 -28.43 -36.62 9.28
C ASP A 254 -27.12 -36.26 10.01
N GLU A 255 -26.03 -36.99 9.73
CA GLU A 255 -24.73 -36.80 10.39
C GLU A 255 -24.07 -35.48 9.94
N THR A 256 -24.06 -35.22 8.64
CA THR A 256 -23.52 -33.99 8.05
C THR A 256 -24.35 -32.79 8.49
N LEU A 257 -25.68 -32.90 8.48
CA LEU A 257 -26.57 -31.83 8.94
C LEU A 257 -26.35 -31.54 10.43
N GLU A 258 -26.18 -32.58 11.25
CA GLU A 258 -25.90 -32.41 12.68
C GLU A 258 -24.57 -31.68 12.93
N GLN A 259 -23.52 -32.01 12.16
CA GLN A 259 -22.25 -31.31 12.24
C GLN A 259 -22.41 -29.83 11.89
N LEU A 260 -23.04 -29.51 10.77
CA LEU A 260 -23.27 -28.13 10.34
C LEU A 260 -24.09 -27.35 11.38
N VAL A 261 -25.14 -27.94 11.96
CA VAL A 261 -25.94 -27.29 13.00
C VAL A 261 -25.13 -26.99 14.27
N ARG A 262 -24.15 -27.83 14.64
CA ARG A 262 -23.26 -27.59 15.78
C ARG A 262 -22.30 -26.43 15.52
N GLU A 263 -21.86 -26.22 14.29
CA GLU A 263 -20.99 -25.11 13.91
C GLU A 263 -21.72 -23.75 13.96
N PHE A 264 -23.06 -23.76 13.86
CA PHE A 264 -23.92 -22.58 13.83
C PHE A 264 -24.74 -22.36 15.13
N SER A 265 -24.51 -23.18 16.17
CA SER A 265 -25.24 -23.15 17.47
C SER A 265 -24.39 -22.60 18.60
#